data_AF-A0A067DR81-F1
#
_entry.id   AF-A0A067DR81-F1
#
_cell.length_a   1.000
_cell.length_b   1.000
_cell.length_c   1.000
_cell.angle_alpha   90.00
_cell.angle_beta   90.00
_cell.angle_gamma   90.00
#
_symmetry.space_group_name_H-M   'P 1'
#
loop_
_entity.id
_entity.type
_entity.pdbx_description
1 polymer ?
#
loop_
_entity_poly.entity_id
_entity_poly.type
_entity_poly.pdbx_seq_one_letter_code
_entity_poly.pdbx_strand_id
1 'polypeptide(L)'
;ASCYADEHYLPTFVSAKFWKRNSNRSLTWVDWSKGGPHPAKFQRRDVTIEFLKRLRSGSHCEYNGKRTNICFLFARKFLPNALDRLLRFAPKVMGFN
;
A
#
# COMPACT_ATOMS: atom_id res chain seq x y z
N ALA A 1 26.39 -10.11 -4.05
CA ALA A 1 24.97 -10.18 -3.62
C ALA A 1 24.56 -8.78 -3.18
N SER A 2 23.49 -8.21 -3.73
CA SER A 2 22.94 -6.95 -3.22
C SER A 2 22.06 -7.26 -2.01
N CYS A 3 22.56 -6.97 -0.81
CA CYS A 3 21.75 -7.02 0.41
C CYS A 3 21.25 -5.61 0.70
N TYR A 4 19.93 -5.41 0.69
CA TYR A 4 19.31 -4.12 1.02
C TYR A 4 19.04 -4.09 2.53
N ALA A 5 19.89 -3.38 3.27
CA ALA A 5 19.83 -3.36 4.73
C ALA A 5 18.46 -2.88 5.24
N ASP A 6 17.80 -1.97 4.52
CA ASP A 6 16.48 -1.45 4.84
C ASP A 6 15.35 -2.49 4.67
N GLU A 7 15.51 -3.48 3.80
CA GLU A 7 14.53 -4.57 3.62
C GLU A 7 14.68 -5.68 4.67
N HIS A 8 15.81 -5.77 5.37
CA HIS A 8 16.11 -6.87 6.29
C HIS A 8 16.33 -6.44 7.74
N TYR A 9 17.08 -5.37 8.00
CA TYR A 9 17.52 -5.03 9.36
C TYR A 9 16.34 -4.74 10.29
N LEU A 10 15.43 -3.85 9.90
CA LEU A 10 14.29 -3.48 10.73
C LEU A 10 13.32 -4.65 10.96
N PRO A 11 12.87 -5.40 9.94
CA PRO A 11 12.03 -6.58 10.16
C PRO A 11 12.69 -7.63 11.06
N THR A 12 13.98 -7.91 10.88
CA THR A 12 14.71 -8.86 11.71
C THR A 12 14.80 -8.39 13.16
N PHE A 13 15.21 -7.14 13.38
CA PHE A 13 15.36 -6.58 14.72
C PHE A 13 14.04 -6.54 15.48
N VAL A 14 12.98 -6.03 14.84
CA VAL A 14 11.64 -5.94 15.45
C VAL A 14 11.09 -7.33 15.76
N SER A 15 11.31 -8.32 14.88
CA SER A 15 10.86 -9.69 15.14
C SER A 15 11.64 -10.34 16.28
N ALA A 16 12.97 -10.18 16.33
CA ALA A 16 13.80 -10.77 17.37
C ALA A 16 13.54 -10.17 18.77
N LYS A 17 13.26 -8.87 18.86
CA LYS A 17 13.11 -8.17 20.15
C LYS A 17 11.65 -7.93 20.57
N PHE A 18 10.73 -7.81 19.62
CA PHE A 18 9.37 -7.30 19.87
C PHE A 18 8.27 -8.09 19.14
N TRP A 19 8.48 -9.38 18.85
CA TRP A 19 7.55 -10.23 18.09
C TRP A 19 6.07 -10.04 18.47
N LYS A 20 5.74 -10.13 19.77
CA LYS A 20 4.36 -10.03 20.27
C LYS A 20 3.69 -8.66 20.04
N ARG A 21 4.49 -7.61 19.76
CA ARG A 21 4.01 -6.25 19.47
C ARG A 21 4.12 -5.91 17.98
N ASN A 22 4.65 -6.82 17.16
CA ASN A 22 4.74 -6.63 15.71
C ASN A 22 3.41 -7.00 15.04
N SER A 23 2.88 -6.12 14.20
CA SER A 23 1.65 -6.41 13.45
C SER A 23 1.85 -7.30 12.22
N ASN A 24 3.10 -7.66 11.89
CA ASN A 24 3.46 -8.46 10.70
C ASN A 24 2.90 -7.90 9.38
N ARG A 25 2.76 -6.57 9.28
CA ARG A 25 2.23 -5.85 8.12
C ARG A 25 2.78 -4.43 8.04
N SER A 26 2.71 -3.84 6.87
CA SER A 26 3.01 -2.41 6.65
C SER A 26 1.73 -1.59 6.41
N LEU A 27 1.87 -0.27 6.41
CA LEU A 27 0.77 0.68 6.12
C LEU A 27 0.62 1.00 4.63
N THR A 28 1.54 0.53 3.78
CA THR A 28 1.61 0.90 2.36
C THR A 28 1.27 -0.28 1.48
N TRP A 29 0.22 -0.13 0.68
CA TRP A 29 -0.13 -1.10 -0.36
C TRP A 29 0.88 -1.05 -1.50
N VAL A 30 1.30 -2.22 -1.96
CA VAL A 30 2.26 -2.40 -3.05
C VAL A 30 1.78 -3.55 -3.94
N ASP A 31 1.78 -3.33 -5.25
CA ASP A 31 1.44 -4.37 -6.22
C ASP A 31 2.68 -5.13 -6.71
N TRP A 32 2.77 -6.40 -6.35
CA TRP A 32 3.82 -7.33 -6.77
C TRP A 32 3.36 -8.34 -7.82
N SER A 33 2.15 -8.19 -8.38
CA SER A 33 1.57 -9.14 -9.34
C SER A 33 2.41 -9.35 -10.60
N LYS A 34 3.21 -8.34 -10.99
CA LYS A 34 4.11 -8.41 -12.14
C LYS A 34 5.40 -9.20 -11.90
N GLY A 35 5.72 -9.52 -10.64
CA GLY A 35 6.99 -10.14 -10.26
C GLY A 35 8.21 -9.24 -10.46
N GLY A 36 9.40 -9.79 -10.20
CA GLY A 36 10.68 -9.09 -10.33
C GLY A 36 11.08 -8.25 -9.10
N PRO A 37 12.22 -7.53 -9.16
CA PRO A 37 12.79 -6.82 -8.01
C PRO A 37 12.08 -5.50 -7.66
N HIS A 38 11.12 -5.06 -8.49
CA HIS A 38 10.41 -3.81 -8.29
C HIS A 38 8.91 -3.98 -8.46
N PRO A 39 8.10 -3.29 -7.63
CA PRO A 39 6.66 -3.40 -7.73
C PRO A 39 6.12 -2.70 -8.98
N ALA A 40 4.88 -3.03 -9.33
CA ALA A 40 4.20 -2.42 -10.45
C ALA A 40 4.09 -0.89 -10.28
N LYS A 41 4.16 -0.20 -11.42
CA LYS A 41 3.97 1.25 -11.52
C LYS A 41 2.63 1.54 -12.19
N PHE A 42 1.91 2.51 -11.66
CA PHE A 42 0.61 2.97 -12.16
C PHE A 42 0.77 4.32 -12.85
N GLN A 43 0.40 4.38 -14.13
CA GLN A 43 0.39 5.60 -14.91
C GLN A 43 -1.00 6.24 -14.91
N ARG A 44 -1.13 7.41 -15.55
CA ARG A 44 -2.41 8.12 -15.71
C ARG A 44 -3.59 7.20 -16.03
N ARG A 45 -3.48 6.36 -17.06
CA ARG A 45 -4.59 5.53 -17.52
C ARG A 45 -5.07 4.50 -16.49
N ASP A 46 -4.18 4.05 -15.62
CA ASP A 46 -4.47 3.04 -14.60
C ASP A 46 -5.21 3.62 -13.39
N VAL A 47 -5.07 4.93 -13.15
CA VAL A 47 -5.82 5.61 -12.10
C VAL A 47 -7.26 5.81 -12.56
N THR A 48 -8.15 4.97 -12.05
CA THR A 48 -9.61 5.04 -12.22
C THR A 48 -10.31 5.15 -10.87
N ILE A 49 -11.55 5.65 -10.83
CA ILE A 49 -12.34 5.71 -9.59
C ILE A 49 -12.49 4.30 -8.99
N GLU A 50 -12.74 3.29 -9.82
CA GLU A 50 -12.88 1.90 -9.39
C GLU A 50 -11.60 1.36 -8.78
N PHE A 51 -10.46 1.63 -9.42
CA PHE A 51 -9.15 1.29 -8.86
C PHE A 51 -8.93 1.92 -7.48
N LEU A 52 -9.24 3.22 -7.33
CA LEU A 52 -9.08 3.93 -6.05
C LEU A 52 -10.04 3.43 -4.97
N LYS A 53 -11.28 3.08 -5.32
CA LYS A 53 -12.24 2.43 -4.40
C LYS A 53 -11.72 1.08 -3.95
N ARG A 54 -11.21 0.26 -4.89
CA ARG A 54 -10.60 -1.03 -4.57
C ARG A 54 -9.39 -0.91 -3.64
N LEU A 55 -8.55 0.12 -3.82
CA LEU A 55 -7.43 0.36 -2.88
C LEU A 55 -7.90 0.67 -1.46
N ARG A 56 -9.06 1.34 -1.30
CA ARG A 56 -9.58 1.74 0.01
C ARG A 56 -10.35 0.65 0.75
N SER A 57 -11.11 -0.17 0.02
CA SER A 57 -12.05 -1.12 0.63
C SER A 57 -12.09 -2.50 -0.03
N GLY A 58 -11.17 -2.78 -0.98
CA GLY A 58 -11.16 -4.04 -1.74
C GLY A 58 -10.47 -5.20 -1.02
N SER A 59 -9.92 -4.98 0.17
CA SER A 59 -9.27 -6.04 0.97
C SER A 59 -9.80 -6.01 2.41
N HIS A 60 -9.77 -7.16 3.07
CA HIS A 60 -10.06 -7.29 4.49
C HIS A 60 -8.81 -7.75 5.22
N CYS A 61 -8.58 -7.21 6.40
CA CYS A 61 -7.45 -7.55 7.24
C CYS A 61 -7.85 -7.42 8.71
N GLU A 62 -7.01 -7.96 9.58
CA GLU A 62 -7.19 -7.82 11.02
C GLU A 62 -6.41 -6.61 11.54
N TYR A 63 -7.06 -5.86 12.42
CA TYR A 63 -6.46 -4.77 13.19
C TYR A 63 -6.91 -4.90 14.64
N ASN A 64 -5.97 -5.15 15.56
CA ASN A 64 -6.24 -5.36 16.98
C ASN A 64 -7.33 -6.41 17.26
N GLY A 65 -7.27 -7.57 16.60
CA GLY A 65 -8.25 -8.65 16.78
C GLY A 65 -9.60 -8.42 16.08
N LYS A 66 -9.79 -7.28 15.39
CA LYS A 66 -11.03 -6.94 14.70
C LYS A 66 -10.83 -6.92 13.19
N ARG A 67 -11.78 -7.49 12.45
CA ARG A 67 -11.80 -7.44 10.99
C ARG A 67 -12.17 -6.03 10.52
N THR A 68 -11.36 -5.48 9.61
CA THR A 68 -11.57 -4.16 9.00
C THR A 68 -11.26 -4.23 7.50
N ASN A 69 -11.79 -3.27 6.74
CA ASN A 69 -11.46 -3.05 5.33
C ASN A 69 -10.34 -1.98 5.14
N ILE A 70 -9.90 -1.33 6.22
CA ILE A 70 -8.83 -0.32 6.19
C ILE A 70 -7.48 -1.03 6.35
N CYS A 71 -6.97 -1.56 5.25
CA CYS A 71 -5.73 -2.35 5.26
C CYS A 71 -4.46 -1.55 4.98
N PHE A 72 -4.58 -0.43 4.30
CA PHE A 72 -3.44 0.40 3.96
C PHE A 72 -3.87 1.86 4.03
N LEU A 73 -2.95 2.71 4.49
CA LEU A 73 -3.14 4.16 4.52
C LEU A 73 -2.49 4.82 3.30
N PHE A 74 -1.48 4.17 2.73
CA PHE A 74 -0.73 4.65 1.57
C PHE A 74 -0.72 3.60 0.46
N ALA A 75 -0.43 4.02 -0.77
CA ALA A 75 -0.23 3.13 -1.91
C ALA A 75 0.93 3.63 -2.79
N ARG A 76 1.67 2.68 -3.38
CA ARG A 76 2.74 2.96 -4.36
C ARG A 76 2.73 1.87 -5.46
N LYS A 77 3.29 2.09 -6.65
CA LYS A 77 4.09 3.24 -7.12
C LYS A 77 3.37 3.98 -8.23
N PHE A 78 3.03 5.25 -8.01
CA PHE A 78 2.41 6.10 -9.02
C PHE A 78 3.49 6.86 -9.81
N LEU A 79 3.35 6.92 -11.13
CA LEU A 79 4.20 7.76 -11.97
C LEU A 79 3.77 9.24 -11.89
N PRO A 80 4.65 10.21 -12.18
CA PRO A 80 4.30 11.63 -12.13
C PRO A 80 3.06 11.99 -12.97
N ASN A 81 2.88 11.36 -14.13
CA ASN A 81 1.71 11.60 -14.99
C ASN A 81 0.37 11.13 -14.40
N ALA A 82 0.37 10.38 -13.29
CA ALA A 82 -0.83 9.94 -12.59
C ALA A 82 -1.44 11.03 -11.68
N LEU A 83 -0.67 12.07 -11.33
CA LEU A 83 -1.06 13.11 -10.37
C LEU A 83 -2.39 13.79 -10.73
N ASP A 84 -2.55 14.20 -12.00
CA ASP A 84 -3.77 14.84 -12.51
C ASP A 84 -5.03 14.05 -12.14
N ARG A 85 -5.04 12.74 -12.40
CA ARG A 85 -6.20 11.90 -12.12
C ARG A 85 -6.37 11.57 -10.65
N LEU A 86 -5.28 11.47 -9.89
CA LEU A 86 -5.35 11.30 -8.44
C LEU A 86 -6.06 12.49 -7.79
N LEU A 87 -5.66 13.71 -8.13
CA LEU A 87 -6.30 14.93 -7.63
C LEU A 87 -7.75 15.07 -8.11
N ARG A 88 -8.00 14.83 -9.41
CA ARG A 88 -9.35 14.93 -9.99
C ARG A 88 -10.35 13.95 -9.37
N PHE A 89 -9.91 12.77 -8.94
CA PHE A 89 -10.79 11.76 -8.37
C PHE A 89 -10.81 11.74 -6.84
N ALA A 90 -9.90 12.44 -6.16
CA ALA A 90 -9.85 12.45 -4.70
C ALA A 90 -11.18 12.88 -4.06
N PRO A 91 -11.85 13.99 -4.47
CA PRO A 91 -13.15 14.37 -3.89
C PRO A 91 -14.21 13.27 -4.04
N LYS A 92 -14.26 12.62 -5.21
CA LYS A 92 -15.24 11.56 -5.54
C LYS A 92 -15.09 10.29 -4.70
N VAL A 93 -13.88 10.02 -4.21
CA VAL A 93 -13.54 8.78 -3.52
C VAL A 93 -13.37 9.00 -2.01
N MET A 94 -12.96 10.19 -1.60
CA MET A 94 -12.71 10.54 -0.20
C MET A 94 -13.86 11.33 0.43
N GLY A 95 -14.81 11.84 -0.35
CA GLY A 95 -16.05 12.44 0.16
C GLY A 95 -15.86 13.81 0.82
N PHE A 96 -14.78 14.53 0.48
CA PHE A 96 -14.62 15.94 0.84
C PHE A 96 -15.09 16.83 -0.32
N ASN A 97 -15.66 17.98 0.04
CA ASN A 97 -16.13 19.02 -0.90
C ASN A 97 -14.97 19.89 -1.39
#